data_AF-A0A8G0ZY88-F1
#
_entry.id   AF-A0A8G0ZY88-F1
#
_cell.length_a   1.000
_cell.length_b   1.000
_cell.length_c   1.000
_cell.angle_alpha   90.00
_cell.angle_beta   90.00
_cell.angle_gamma   90.00
#
_symmetry.space_group_name_H-M   'P 1'
#
loop_
_entity.id
_entity.type
_entity.pdbx_description
1 polymer ?
#
loop_
_entity_poly.entity_id
_entity_poly.type
_entity_poly.pdbx_seq_one_letter_code
_entity_poly.pdbx_strand_id
1 'polypeptide(L)'
;MADRIALVPGLSAPVPVGEVPDTGGTFATASTLPLDTPFDGTLTPVTDTTDVFRITAAQAGILLIDLTGLGANISVLIYTASQRIVTAAYGGQTQGALQASFLAEPGASYYVVISQGGTGTAYHLNAGYSPFSGSEADDSFTGSAQGEMMAGYAGADSLHGLGGDDRLYGGEGDDSLFGGAGSDRLEGQGGRNLLRGGIGTDFLYAGAEGDTLFGGEGNDYLYGGGGDDSLNGGDGADVLSAGLGNDSLYGGTGADSLYSSDGNDSLYGGDDADYLTDDRGLNQLFGGAGNDSLTGGRDNDQLFGGTGADALYGGRYHDQLDGGDGDDRLYGGAGADSLFGGSGNDFLSGNGGYYVVNSDGLNHLYGGAGADTLTGGEGRDILDLGAGDQAEDVILVNDAAASRTDARMDAVRNFEHGIDYFDFYALDANTALPGNQRFAWGDTTATANGIWYRASGQNLVLSFDTDGDALADGSWRIEGISLLTRDDFIL
;
A
#
# COMPACT_ATOMS: atom_id res chain seq x y z
N MET A 1 -27.94 9.09 -16.32
CA MET A 1 -28.91 8.99 -17.44
C MET A 1 -28.25 9.64 -18.64
N ALA A 2 -27.45 8.86 -19.36
CA ALA A 2 -26.42 9.38 -20.25
C ALA A 2 -27.01 10.04 -21.50
N ASP A 3 -26.43 11.21 -21.75
CA ASP A 3 -26.66 12.09 -22.86
C ASP A 3 -26.23 11.49 -24.20
N ARG A 4 -27.08 11.80 -25.17
CA ARG A 4 -26.86 12.00 -26.61
C ARG A 4 -25.38 12.06 -27.07
N ILE A 5 -24.95 11.05 -27.82
CA ILE A 5 -23.93 11.21 -28.87
C ILE A 5 -24.64 11.37 -30.21
N ALA A 6 -24.37 12.49 -30.86
CA ALA A 6 -24.92 12.88 -32.15
C ALA A 6 -24.22 12.14 -33.29
N LEU A 7 -24.99 11.41 -34.11
CA LEU A 7 -24.55 10.96 -35.43
C LEU A 7 -24.95 12.00 -36.50
N VAL A 8 -23.96 12.29 -37.35
CA VAL A 8 -23.90 13.12 -38.57
C VAL A 8 -25.22 13.15 -39.39
N PRO A 9 -25.65 14.32 -39.94
CA PRO A 9 -26.87 14.42 -40.73
C PRO A 9 -26.73 13.72 -42.10
N GLY A 10 -27.56 12.72 -42.36
CA GLY A 10 -27.59 12.06 -43.67
C GLY A 10 -28.50 10.84 -43.84
N LEU A 11 -29.06 10.28 -42.77
CA LEU A 11 -30.01 9.16 -42.89
C LEU A 11 -31.41 9.61 -42.47
N SER A 12 -32.32 9.55 -43.43
CA SER A 12 -33.75 9.75 -43.26
C SER A 12 -34.33 8.86 -42.15
N ALA A 13 -35.23 9.45 -41.37
CA ALA A 13 -36.06 8.82 -40.35
C ALA A 13 -36.86 7.60 -40.88
N PRO A 14 -37.40 6.75 -39.99
CA PRO A 14 -37.71 5.36 -40.27
C PRO A 14 -38.91 5.19 -41.19
N VAL A 15 -38.77 4.28 -42.17
CA VAL A 15 -39.91 3.73 -42.91
C VAL A 15 -40.77 2.92 -41.93
N PRO A 16 -42.10 3.10 -41.90
CA PRO A 16 -42.97 2.38 -40.99
C PRO A 16 -42.99 0.89 -41.30
N VAL A 17 -43.21 0.10 -40.23
CA VAL A 17 -43.48 -1.34 -40.24
C VAL A 17 -44.51 -1.67 -41.31
N GLY A 18 -44.03 -2.22 -42.42
CA GLY A 18 -44.81 -2.86 -43.47
C GLY A 18 -44.42 -4.32 -43.50
N GLU A 19 -45.42 -5.18 -43.39
CA GLU A 19 -45.35 -6.64 -43.46
C GLU A 19 -44.30 -7.11 -44.47
N VAL A 20 -43.33 -7.91 -43.99
CA VAL A 20 -42.50 -8.71 -44.90
C VAL A 20 -43.46 -9.66 -45.62
N PRO A 21 -43.51 -9.63 -46.96
CA PRO A 21 -44.42 -10.48 -47.71
C PRO A 21 -44.11 -11.95 -47.41
N ASP A 22 -45.16 -12.67 -47.07
CA ASP A 22 -45.21 -14.13 -47.03
C ASP A 22 -44.82 -14.67 -48.42
N THR A 23 -43.54 -14.93 -48.61
CA THR A 23 -43.05 -15.75 -49.72
C THR A 23 -42.88 -17.18 -49.22
N GLY A 24 -43.96 -17.83 -48.78
CA GLY A 24 -44.31 -19.22 -49.11
C GLY A 24 -43.22 -20.31 -49.05
N GLY A 25 -42.17 -20.10 -48.29
CA GLY A 25 -41.03 -21.01 -48.15
C GLY A 25 -41.08 -21.58 -46.75
N THR A 26 -41.53 -22.82 -46.64
CA THR A 26 -41.35 -23.64 -45.44
C THR A 26 -39.91 -23.50 -44.94
N PHE A 27 -39.72 -22.95 -43.74
CA PHE A 27 -38.44 -23.06 -43.03
C PHE A 27 -38.10 -24.54 -42.94
N ALA A 28 -37.04 -24.96 -43.63
CA ALA A 28 -36.48 -26.28 -43.40
C ALA A 28 -36.03 -26.31 -41.93
N THR A 29 -36.70 -27.10 -41.11
CA THR A 29 -36.17 -27.52 -39.81
C THR A 29 -34.85 -28.21 -40.11
N ALA A 30 -33.73 -27.56 -39.78
CA ALA A 30 -32.41 -28.17 -39.89
C ALA A 30 -32.43 -29.49 -39.12
N SER A 31 -32.26 -30.57 -39.87
CA SER A 31 -32.20 -31.94 -39.40
C SER A 31 -31.00 -32.11 -38.46
N THR A 32 -31.29 -32.51 -37.23
CA THR A 32 -30.46 -33.35 -36.34
C THR A 32 -28.95 -33.33 -36.60
N LEU A 33 -28.24 -32.39 -35.98
CA LEU A 33 -26.87 -32.64 -35.52
C LEU A 33 -26.96 -33.17 -34.08
N PRO A 34 -26.16 -34.19 -33.70
CA PRO A 34 -26.19 -34.70 -32.34
C PRO A 34 -25.75 -33.63 -31.33
N LEU A 35 -26.50 -33.54 -30.23
CA LEU A 35 -26.07 -32.91 -28.98
C LEU A 35 -24.70 -33.50 -28.56
N ASP A 36 -23.82 -32.65 -28.02
CA ASP A 36 -22.62 -33.00 -27.24
C ASP A 36 -21.31 -33.38 -27.97
N THR A 37 -20.95 -32.70 -29.06
CA THR A 37 -19.54 -32.67 -29.52
C THR A 37 -18.94 -31.26 -29.40
N PRO A 38 -17.74 -31.09 -28.80
CA PRO A 38 -17.01 -29.83 -28.86
C PRO A 38 -16.79 -29.45 -30.34
N PHE A 39 -17.12 -28.20 -30.67
CA PHE A 39 -17.15 -27.70 -32.05
C PHE A 39 -15.74 -27.75 -32.66
N ASP A 40 -15.53 -28.59 -33.68
CA ASP A 40 -14.23 -28.84 -34.33
C ASP A 40 -14.05 -28.08 -35.67
N GLY A 41 -14.74 -26.96 -35.84
CA GLY A 41 -14.35 -25.93 -36.81
C GLY A 41 -14.66 -26.23 -38.28
N THR A 42 -15.69 -27.03 -38.59
CA THR A 42 -16.15 -27.12 -39.99
C THR A 42 -17.67 -27.17 -40.14
N LEU A 43 -18.25 -26.18 -40.83
CA LEU A 43 -19.65 -26.14 -41.25
C LEU A 43 -19.71 -26.36 -42.78
N THR A 44 -20.63 -27.19 -43.26
CA THR A 44 -20.85 -27.45 -44.69
C THR A 44 -22.13 -26.76 -45.18
N PRO A 45 -22.17 -26.11 -46.36
CA PRO A 45 -23.31 -25.28 -46.78
C PRO A 45 -24.57 -26.07 -47.17
N VAL A 46 -25.72 -25.40 -47.10
CA VAL A 46 -27.01 -25.87 -47.65
C VAL A 46 -27.61 -24.81 -48.59
N THR A 47 -27.03 -24.68 -49.79
CA THR A 47 -27.59 -24.07 -51.03
C THR A 47 -27.85 -22.55 -51.10
N ASP A 48 -27.82 -22.04 -52.35
CA ASP A 48 -27.66 -20.64 -52.77
C ASP A 48 -28.70 -19.63 -52.23
N THR A 49 -28.20 -18.63 -51.49
CA THR A 49 -28.48 -17.16 -51.48
C THR A 49 -28.52 -16.59 -50.07
N THR A 50 -28.84 -17.38 -49.04
CA THR A 50 -28.78 -16.97 -47.63
C THR A 50 -28.55 -18.18 -46.73
N ASP A 51 -27.39 -18.23 -46.07
CA ASP A 51 -27.10 -19.26 -45.08
C ASP A 51 -27.35 -18.72 -43.67
N VAL A 52 -27.90 -19.57 -42.79
CA VAL A 52 -28.15 -19.24 -41.38
C VAL A 52 -27.45 -20.25 -40.49
N PHE A 53 -26.57 -19.76 -39.62
CA PHE A 53 -25.83 -20.57 -38.65
C PHE A 53 -26.30 -20.24 -37.24
N ARG A 54 -26.43 -21.26 -36.39
CA ARG A 54 -26.67 -21.07 -34.95
C ARG A 54 -25.36 -21.35 -34.21
N ILE A 55 -24.89 -20.36 -33.47
CA ILE A 55 -23.76 -20.48 -32.56
C ILE A 55 -24.32 -20.37 -31.13
N THR A 56 -23.95 -21.30 -30.26
CA THR A 56 -24.26 -21.18 -28.83
C THR A 56 -22.95 -20.88 -28.12
N ALA A 57 -22.91 -19.76 -27.40
CA ALA A 57 -21.73 -19.40 -26.64
C ALA A 57 -21.63 -20.31 -25.41
N ALA A 58 -20.57 -21.11 -25.35
CA ALA A 58 -20.21 -21.92 -24.20
C ALA A 58 -19.75 -21.10 -22.98
N GLN A 59 -19.23 -19.88 -23.18
CA GLN A 59 -18.72 -18.99 -22.13
C GLN A 59 -18.90 -17.51 -22.54
N ALA A 60 -18.66 -16.60 -21.61
CA ALA A 60 -18.62 -15.17 -21.90
C ALA A 60 -17.35 -14.82 -22.70
N GLY A 61 -17.42 -13.81 -23.56
CA GLY A 61 -16.24 -13.28 -24.26
C GLY A 61 -16.54 -12.71 -25.63
N ILE A 62 -15.51 -12.18 -26.30
CA ILE A 62 -15.64 -11.68 -27.66
C ILE A 62 -15.68 -12.87 -28.62
N LEU A 63 -16.86 -13.14 -29.20
CA LEU A 63 -16.96 -14.10 -30.28
C LEU A 63 -16.48 -13.44 -31.57
N LEU A 64 -15.33 -13.87 -32.08
CA LEU A 64 -14.86 -13.53 -33.40
C LEU A 64 -15.47 -14.50 -34.41
N ILE A 65 -16.11 -13.94 -35.42
CA ILE A 65 -16.47 -14.65 -36.64
C ILE A 65 -15.51 -14.19 -37.73
N ASP A 66 -14.55 -15.06 -38.03
CA ASP A 66 -13.66 -14.87 -39.17
C ASP A 66 -14.42 -15.23 -40.45
N LEU A 67 -14.54 -14.23 -41.32
CA LEU A 67 -15.21 -14.30 -42.62
C LEU A 67 -14.19 -14.11 -43.75
N THR A 68 -12.91 -14.38 -43.50
CA THR A 68 -11.86 -14.43 -44.54
C THR A 68 -12.19 -15.46 -45.62
N GLY A 69 -11.88 -15.13 -46.87
CA GLY A 69 -12.17 -15.98 -48.04
C GLY A 69 -13.58 -15.82 -48.63
N LEU A 70 -14.41 -15.00 -47.98
CA LEU A 70 -15.70 -14.59 -48.51
C LEU A 70 -15.53 -13.67 -49.75
N GLY A 71 -16.31 -13.92 -50.82
CA GLY A 71 -16.30 -13.13 -52.06
C GLY A 71 -16.85 -11.71 -51.90
N ALA A 72 -16.89 -10.93 -52.98
CA ALA A 72 -17.46 -9.57 -52.94
C ALA A 72 -19.00 -9.57 -52.75
N ASN A 73 -19.55 -8.50 -52.16
CA ASN A 73 -21.00 -8.24 -51.95
C ASN A 73 -21.67 -9.19 -50.95
N ILE A 74 -21.18 -9.17 -49.72
CA ILE A 74 -21.73 -9.98 -48.62
C ILE A 74 -22.29 -9.07 -47.56
N SER A 75 -23.49 -9.41 -47.11
CA SER A 75 -24.06 -8.84 -45.89
C SER A 75 -24.09 -9.93 -44.83
N VAL A 76 -23.57 -9.62 -43.65
CA VAL A 76 -23.65 -10.48 -42.46
C VAL A 76 -24.49 -9.77 -41.42
N LEU A 77 -25.50 -10.47 -40.91
CA LEU A 77 -26.36 -10.00 -39.83
C LEU A 77 -26.31 -11.00 -38.68
N ILE A 78 -25.95 -10.53 -37.49
CA ILE A 78 -25.92 -11.37 -36.28
C ILE A 78 -27.01 -10.90 -35.34
N TYR A 79 -27.86 -11.81 -34.87
CA TYR A 79 -28.93 -11.50 -33.92
C TYR A 79 -29.09 -12.59 -32.86
N THR A 80 -29.68 -12.20 -31.73
CA THR A 80 -30.02 -13.10 -30.60
C THR A 80 -31.28 -13.92 -30.88
N ALA A 81 -31.56 -14.97 -30.09
CA ALA A 81 -32.85 -15.67 -30.12
C ALA A 81 -34.08 -14.73 -29.95
N SER A 82 -33.91 -13.58 -29.29
CA SER A 82 -34.91 -12.51 -29.16
C SER A 82 -34.98 -11.56 -30.37
N GLN A 83 -34.33 -11.89 -31.50
CA GLN A 83 -34.28 -11.09 -32.73
C GLN A 83 -33.67 -9.69 -32.59
N ARG A 84 -32.92 -9.46 -31.51
CA ARG A 84 -32.15 -8.22 -31.33
C ARG A 84 -30.87 -8.31 -32.16
N ILE A 85 -30.67 -7.36 -33.06
CA ILE A 85 -29.45 -7.24 -33.87
C ILE A 85 -28.29 -6.92 -32.93
N VAL A 86 -27.23 -7.72 -33.03
CA VAL A 86 -26.00 -7.61 -32.22
C VAL A 86 -24.92 -6.90 -33.02
N THR A 87 -24.70 -7.30 -34.27
CA THR A 87 -23.79 -6.60 -35.19
C THR A 87 -24.20 -6.87 -36.65
N ALA A 88 -23.79 -5.98 -37.55
CA ALA A 88 -24.00 -6.10 -38.99
C ALA A 88 -22.72 -5.66 -39.73
N ALA A 89 -22.24 -6.49 -40.65
CA ALA A 89 -21.04 -6.21 -41.45
C ALA A 89 -21.35 -6.31 -42.94
N TYR A 90 -20.78 -5.41 -43.75
CA TYR A 90 -20.94 -5.38 -45.20
C TYR A 90 -19.59 -5.40 -45.90
N GLY A 91 -19.34 -6.42 -46.72
CA GLY A 91 -18.13 -6.57 -47.52
C GLY A 91 -18.25 -5.89 -48.89
N GLY A 92 -17.50 -4.80 -49.10
CA GLY A 92 -17.32 -4.16 -50.41
C GLY A 92 -16.48 -4.99 -51.39
N GLN A 93 -16.32 -4.50 -52.63
CA GLN A 93 -15.84 -5.19 -53.84
C GLN A 93 -14.41 -5.79 -53.81
N THR A 94 -13.70 -5.73 -52.69
CA THR A 94 -12.32 -6.24 -52.56
C THR A 94 -12.28 -7.45 -51.63
N GLN A 95 -11.65 -8.54 -52.07
CA GLN A 95 -11.29 -9.66 -51.21
C GLN A 95 -10.45 -9.12 -50.04
N GLY A 96 -11.01 -9.13 -48.84
CA GLY A 96 -10.37 -8.68 -47.62
C GLY A 96 -10.96 -9.43 -46.43
N ALA A 97 -10.17 -9.59 -45.37
CA ALA A 97 -10.59 -10.20 -44.11
C ALA A 97 -11.78 -9.42 -43.54
N LEU A 98 -12.98 -9.96 -43.69
CA LEU A 98 -14.15 -9.47 -42.97
C LEU A 98 -14.14 -10.20 -41.62
N GLN A 99 -14.16 -9.47 -40.52
CA GLN A 99 -14.29 -10.03 -39.18
C GLN A 99 -15.49 -9.36 -38.51
N ALA A 100 -16.33 -10.16 -37.85
CA ALA A 100 -17.39 -9.65 -36.99
C ALA A 100 -17.11 -10.10 -35.56
N SER A 101 -16.93 -9.15 -34.65
CA SER A 101 -16.79 -9.38 -33.22
C SER A 101 -18.05 -8.93 -32.48
N PHE A 102 -18.44 -9.65 -31.44
CA PHE A 102 -19.44 -9.20 -30.49
C PHE A 102 -19.28 -9.89 -29.14
N LEU A 103 -19.76 -9.22 -28.08
CA LEU A 103 -19.79 -9.79 -26.74
C LEU A 103 -20.85 -10.89 -26.65
N ALA A 104 -20.40 -12.12 -26.41
CA ALA A 104 -21.23 -13.28 -26.25
C ALA A 104 -21.56 -13.53 -24.77
N GLU A 105 -22.81 -13.82 -24.46
CA GLU A 105 -23.28 -14.22 -23.14
C GLU A 105 -23.27 -15.76 -23.02
N PRO A 106 -22.86 -16.33 -21.87
CA PRO A 106 -22.86 -17.78 -21.66
C PRO A 106 -24.25 -18.38 -21.89
N GLY A 107 -24.32 -19.45 -22.68
CA GLY A 107 -25.57 -20.15 -23.02
C GLY A 107 -26.45 -19.43 -24.03
N ALA A 108 -26.13 -18.20 -24.43
CA ALA A 108 -26.91 -17.48 -25.42
C ALA A 108 -26.71 -18.06 -26.82
N SER A 109 -27.81 -18.13 -27.58
CA SER A 109 -27.79 -18.54 -28.99
C SER A 109 -27.82 -17.33 -29.90
N TYR A 110 -26.83 -17.27 -30.79
CA TYR A 110 -26.67 -16.27 -31.82
C TYR A 110 -26.93 -16.88 -33.18
N TYR A 111 -27.63 -16.15 -34.01
CA TYR A 111 -27.96 -16.51 -35.37
C TYR A 111 -27.18 -15.61 -36.31
N VAL A 112 -26.36 -16.23 -37.15
CA VAL A 112 -25.49 -15.55 -38.12
C VAL A 112 -26.10 -15.79 -39.48
N VAL A 113 -26.57 -14.72 -40.11
CA VAL A 113 -27.14 -14.75 -41.46
C VAL A 113 -26.14 -14.16 -42.42
N ILE A 114 -25.76 -14.92 -43.45
CA ILE A 114 -24.85 -14.50 -44.50
C ILE A 114 -25.62 -14.51 -45.81
N SER A 115 -25.74 -13.35 -46.46
CA SER A 115 -26.34 -13.24 -47.79
C SER A 115 -25.28 -12.85 -48.83
N GLN A 116 -25.14 -13.68 -49.88
CA GLN A 116 -24.25 -13.43 -51.02
C GLN A 116 -25.03 -13.00 -52.27
N GLY A 117 -24.50 -12.02 -53.00
CA GLY A 117 -24.89 -11.73 -54.37
C GLY A 117 -24.11 -12.57 -55.39
N GLY A 118 -24.31 -13.89 -55.45
CA GLY A 118 -23.71 -14.75 -56.48
C GLY A 118 -23.46 -16.20 -56.06
N THR A 119 -23.14 -17.06 -57.03
CA THR A 119 -22.87 -18.50 -56.85
C THR A 119 -21.38 -18.74 -56.52
N GLY A 120 -21.06 -19.17 -55.30
CA GLY A 120 -19.68 -19.47 -54.91
C GLY A 120 -19.51 -20.24 -53.60
N THR A 121 -18.83 -21.39 -53.71
CA THR A 121 -18.02 -22.22 -52.78
C THR A 121 -18.23 -22.18 -51.26
N ALA A 122 -18.08 -23.37 -50.65
CA ALA A 122 -18.17 -23.63 -49.22
C ALA A 122 -17.36 -22.67 -48.33
N TYR A 123 -17.99 -22.25 -47.23
CA TYR A 123 -17.46 -21.31 -46.25
C TYR A 123 -16.76 -22.04 -45.10
N HIS A 124 -15.65 -21.49 -44.61
CA HIS A 124 -15.08 -21.85 -43.32
C HIS A 124 -15.50 -20.76 -42.33
N LEU A 125 -16.35 -21.10 -41.37
CA LEU A 125 -16.66 -20.23 -40.23
C LEU A 125 -15.78 -20.66 -39.06
N ASN A 126 -14.73 -19.89 -38.81
CA ASN A 126 -14.00 -20.00 -37.55
C ASN A 126 -14.69 -19.09 -36.55
N ALA A 127 -15.41 -19.72 -35.62
CA ALA A 127 -15.92 -19.06 -34.42
C ALA A 127 -14.94 -19.36 -33.29
N GLY A 128 -14.22 -18.34 -32.85
CA GLY A 128 -13.27 -18.42 -31.73
C GLY A 128 -13.63 -17.41 -30.67
N TYR A 129 -13.36 -17.75 -29.40
CA TYR A 129 -13.25 -16.72 -28.37
C TYR A 129 -11.93 -16.01 -28.61
N SER A 130 -11.99 -14.72 -28.94
CA SER A 130 -10.81 -13.88 -28.79
C SER A 130 -10.55 -13.70 -27.30
N PRO A 131 -9.28 -13.63 -26.85
CA PRO A 131 -8.99 -12.93 -25.60
C PRO A 131 -9.67 -11.55 -25.61
N PHE A 132 -10.05 -11.03 -24.44
CA PHE A 132 -10.55 -9.66 -24.26
C PHE A 132 -9.39 -8.69 -24.58
N SER A 133 -9.04 -8.57 -25.85
CA SER A 133 -7.91 -7.80 -26.35
C SER A 133 -8.43 -6.53 -27.02
N GLY A 134 -7.94 -5.40 -26.54
CA GLY A 134 -8.24 -4.05 -26.98
C GLY A 134 -7.44 -3.66 -28.21
N SER A 135 -7.24 -2.36 -28.35
CA SER A 135 -6.73 -1.66 -29.51
C SER A 135 -5.74 -0.57 -29.08
N GLU A 136 -5.42 0.38 -29.97
CA GLU A 136 -4.59 1.54 -29.59
C GLU A 136 -5.43 2.75 -29.11
N ALA A 137 -6.71 2.52 -28.80
CA ALA A 137 -7.65 3.55 -28.37
C ALA A 137 -8.36 3.07 -27.10
N ASP A 138 -8.89 4.03 -26.34
CA ASP A 138 -9.64 3.78 -25.11
C ASP A 138 -10.71 2.68 -25.27
N ASP A 139 -10.48 1.56 -24.60
CA ASP A 139 -11.31 0.37 -24.60
C ASP A 139 -12.03 0.20 -23.26
N SER A 140 -13.19 -0.48 -23.28
CA SER A 140 -13.95 -0.78 -22.07
C SER A 140 -14.46 -2.20 -22.10
N PHE A 141 -13.94 -3.02 -21.18
CA PHE A 141 -14.28 -4.42 -21.03
C PHE A 141 -14.88 -4.73 -19.67
N THR A 142 -15.83 -5.65 -19.67
CA THR A 142 -16.44 -6.21 -18.47
C THR A 142 -16.52 -7.72 -18.63
N GLY A 143 -15.93 -8.43 -17.68
CA GLY A 143 -15.86 -9.87 -17.57
C GLY A 143 -17.11 -10.47 -16.94
N SER A 144 -16.92 -11.62 -16.29
CA SER A 144 -17.99 -12.41 -15.70
C SER A 144 -17.61 -12.92 -14.32
N ALA A 145 -18.20 -14.03 -13.87
CA ALA A 145 -17.83 -14.66 -12.60
C ALA A 145 -16.86 -15.83 -12.82
N GLN A 146 -16.11 -15.82 -13.93
CA GLN A 146 -15.13 -16.85 -14.29
C GLN A 146 -13.79 -16.15 -14.46
N GLY A 147 -12.67 -16.87 -14.25
CA GLY A 147 -11.35 -16.28 -14.49
C GLY A 147 -11.10 -16.03 -15.98
N GLU A 148 -10.78 -14.79 -16.32
CA GLU A 148 -10.60 -14.27 -17.66
C GLU A 148 -9.24 -13.59 -17.86
N MET A 149 -8.89 -13.35 -19.11
CA MET A 149 -7.70 -12.60 -19.47
C MET A 149 -8.10 -11.44 -20.39
N MET A 150 -7.82 -10.21 -19.93
CA MET A 150 -8.11 -8.96 -20.64
C MET A 150 -6.85 -8.13 -20.83
N ALA A 151 -6.69 -7.52 -21.99
CA ALA A 151 -5.58 -6.64 -22.34
C ALA A 151 -6.12 -5.40 -23.06
N GLY A 152 -5.83 -4.19 -22.58
CA GLY A 152 -6.22 -2.92 -23.18
C GLY A 152 -5.33 -2.52 -24.36
N TYR A 153 -4.01 -2.68 -24.18
CA TYR A 153 -2.91 -2.29 -25.06
C TYR A 153 -2.52 -0.82 -24.97
N ALA A 154 -3.16 0.09 -25.70
CA ALA A 154 -2.83 1.51 -25.58
C ALA A 154 -4.09 2.34 -25.61
N GLY A 155 -4.06 3.50 -24.96
CA GLY A 155 -5.25 4.29 -24.70
C GLY A 155 -5.52 4.35 -23.20
N ALA A 156 -6.58 5.05 -22.81
CA ALA A 156 -7.05 5.04 -21.43
C ALA A 156 -8.16 3.99 -21.28
N ASP A 157 -7.79 2.80 -20.83
CA ASP A 157 -8.65 1.62 -20.86
C ASP A 157 -9.36 1.39 -19.52
N SER A 158 -10.54 0.77 -19.58
CA SER A 158 -11.35 0.41 -18.41
C SER A 158 -11.67 -1.08 -18.42
N LEU A 159 -11.02 -1.84 -17.54
CA LEU A 159 -11.11 -3.31 -17.49
C LEU A 159 -11.72 -3.75 -16.16
N HIS A 160 -12.81 -4.53 -16.21
CA HIS A 160 -13.49 -5.05 -15.02
C HIS A 160 -13.61 -6.57 -15.08
N GLY A 161 -12.96 -7.31 -14.19
CA GLY A 161 -13.02 -8.77 -14.07
C GLY A 161 -14.36 -9.28 -13.52
N LEU A 162 -14.84 -8.65 -12.44
CA LEU A 162 -16.01 -8.98 -11.61
C LEU A 162 -15.76 -10.16 -10.66
N GLY A 163 -15.53 -11.38 -11.14
CA GLY A 163 -15.05 -12.41 -10.24
C GLY A 163 -14.60 -13.69 -10.91
N GLY A 164 -14.05 -14.60 -10.11
CA GLY A 164 -13.10 -15.59 -10.64
C GLY A 164 -11.68 -15.02 -10.58
N ASP A 165 -10.69 -15.83 -10.95
CA ASP A 165 -9.27 -15.43 -10.88
C ASP A 165 -8.84 -14.82 -12.23
N ASP A 166 -8.88 -13.50 -12.33
CA ASP A 166 -8.69 -12.73 -13.55
C ASP A 166 -7.24 -12.29 -13.80
N ARG A 167 -6.92 -11.99 -15.07
CA ARG A 167 -5.67 -11.34 -15.49
C ARG A 167 -5.99 -10.13 -16.34
N LEU A 168 -5.75 -8.94 -15.81
CA LEU A 168 -6.03 -7.67 -16.48
C LEU A 168 -4.71 -6.95 -16.78
N TYR A 169 -4.54 -6.54 -18.04
CA TYR A 169 -3.37 -5.79 -18.51
C TYR A 169 -3.85 -4.47 -19.12
N GLY A 170 -3.49 -3.32 -18.54
CA GLY A 170 -3.81 -2.00 -19.08
C GLY A 170 -3.01 -1.74 -20.36
N GLY A 171 -1.71 -1.54 -20.20
CA GLY A 171 -0.78 -1.28 -21.28
C GLY A 171 -0.26 0.15 -21.21
N GLU A 172 -0.24 0.86 -22.33
CA GLU A 172 0.23 2.25 -22.39
C GLU A 172 -0.96 3.21 -22.23
N GLY A 173 -1.01 3.97 -21.14
CA GLY A 173 -1.98 5.05 -20.96
C GLY A 173 -2.49 5.09 -19.53
N ASP A 174 -3.40 6.03 -19.24
CA ASP A 174 -3.94 6.16 -17.89
C ASP A 174 -5.12 5.16 -17.75
N ASP A 175 -4.84 3.93 -17.30
CA ASP A 175 -5.81 2.83 -17.26
C ASP A 175 -6.54 2.68 -15.92
N SER A 176 -7.71 2.04 -15.95
CA SER A 176 -8.50 1.68 -14.77
C SER A 176 -8.84 0.18 -14.76
N LEU A 177 -8.23 -0.57 -13.86
CA LEU A 177 -8.34 -2.03 -13.74
C LEU A 177 -9.02 -2.41 -12.43
N PHE A 178 -10.06 -3.23 -12.50
CA PHE A 178 -10.83 -3.73 -11.35
C PHE A 178 -10.93 -5.25 -11.41
N GLY A 179 -10.29 -5.97 -10.47
CA GLY A 179 -10.35 -7.44 -10.38
C GLY A 179 -11.74 -7.93 -10.00
N GLY A 180 -12.19 -7.59 -8.80
CA GLY A 180 -13.50 -7.95 -8.30
C GLY A 180 -13.38 -8.99 -7.19
N ALA A 181 -13.94 -10.18 -7.36
CA ALA A 181 -13.89 -11.23 -6.35
C ALA A 181 -13.15 -12.47 -6.88
N GLY A 182 -12.04 -12.84 -6.27
CA GLY A 182 -11.18 -13.93 -6.73
C GLY A 182 -9.73 -13.57 -6.45
N SER A 183 -8.79 -14.41 -6.90
CA SER A 183 -7.37 -14.08 -6.83
C SER A 183 -6.93 -13.53 -8.19
N ASP A 184 -6.92 -12.21 -8.29
CA ASP A 184 -6.73 -11.48 -9.53
C ASP A 184 -5.29 -11.03 -9.73
N ARG A 185 -4.90 -10.83 -10.98
CA ARG A 185 -3.62 -10.22 -11.36
C ARG A 185 -3.87 -9.01 -12.26
N LEU A 186 -3.49 -7.83 -11.79
CA LEU A 186 -3.66 -6.57 -12.48
C LEU A 186 -2.28 -5.97 -12.80
N GLU A 187 -2.05 -5.59 -14.06
CA GLU A 187 -0.83 -4.93 -14.52
C GLU A 187 -1.15 -3.65 -15.30
N GLY A 188 -0.75 -2.48 -14.78
CA GLY A 188 -0.94 -1.17 -15.44
C GLY A 188 0.02 -0.97 -16.62
N GLN A 189 1.33 -1.11 -16.38
CA GLN A 189 2.45 -0.84 -17.29
C GLN A 189 2.83 0.65 -17.40
N GLY A 190 2.37 1.36 -18.43
CA GLY A 190 2.69 2.78 -18.66
C GLY A 190 1.54 3.68 -18.19
N GLY A 191 1.80 4.98 -18.08
CA GLY A 191 0.79 5.97 -17.68
C GLY A 191 0.40 5.89 -16.21
N ARG A 192 -0.54 6.74 -15.78
CA ARG A 192 -1.01 6.80 -14.38
C ARG A 192 -2.28 5.99 -14.22
N ASN A 193 -2.15 4.87 -13.54
CA ASN A 193 -3.14 3.82 -13.46
C ASN A 193 -3.89 3.82 -12.14
N LEU A 194 -5.13 3.35 -12.20
CA LEU A 194 -5.94 2.99 -11.04
C LEU A 194 -6.17 1.48 -11.03
N LEU A 195 -5.58 0.78 -10.08
CA LEU A 195 -5.76 -0.67 -9.90
C LEU A 195 -6.51 -0.95 -8.60
N ARG A 196 -7.52 -1.83 -8.66
CA ARG A 196 -8.24 -2.32 -7.48
C ARG A 196 -8.43 -3.83 -7.57
N GLY A 197 -7.85 -4.56 -6.60
CA GLY A 197 -7.97 -6.02 -6.47
C GLY A 197 -9.40 -6.43 -6.15
N GLY A 198 -9.86 -6.14 -4.93
CA GLY A 198 -11.23 -6.37 -4.50
C GLY A 198 -11.29 -7.35 -3.34
N ILE A 199 -11.89 -8.52 -3.54
CA ILE A 199 -11.98 -9.58 -2.51
C ILE A 199 -11.15 -10.75 -2.97
N GLY A 200 -10.16 -11.15 -2.20
CA GLY A 200 -9.33 -12.33 -2.44
C GLY A 200 -7.86 -12.02 -2.20
N THR A 201 -6.98 -12.85 -2.73
CA THR A 201 -5.53 -12.56 -2.69
C THR A 201 -5.12 -12.12 -4.08
N ASP A 202 -4.85 -10.83 -4.21
CA ASP A 202 -4.62 -10.16 -5.48
C ASP A 202 -3.16 -9.77 -5.66
N PHE A 203 -2.75 -9.66 -6.92
CA PHE A 203 -1.44 -9.15 -7.32
C PHE A 203 -1.61 -7.94 -8.21
N LEU A 204 -1.18 -6.78 -7.76
CA LEU A 204 -1.26 -5.50 -8.47
C LEU A 204 0.15 -5.00 -8.77
N TYR A 205 0.44 -4.70 -10.03
CA TYR A 205 1.68 -4.06 -10.46
C TYR A 205 1.35 -2.88 -11.37
N ALA A 206 1.61 -1.66 -10.92
CA ALA A 206 1.14 -0.48 -11.63
C ALA A 206 2.12 -0.02 -12.72
N GLY A 207 3.41 0.08 -12.41
CA GLY A 207 4.47 0.18 -13.41
C GLY A 207 5.30 1.44 -13.29
N ALA A 208 5.13 2.38 -14.21
CA ALA A 208 5.85 3.64 -14.21
C ALA A 208 4.87 4.81 -14.16
N GLU A 209 5.35 5.97 -13.70
CA GLU A 209 4.55 7.15 -13.35
C GLU A 209 3.78 6.98 -12.03
N GLY A 210 3.05 8.01 -11.61
CA GLY A 210 2.38 8.01 -10.31
C GLY A 210 1.02 7.33 -10.37
N ASP A 211 0.92 6.18 -9.73
CA ASP A 211 -0.20 5.26 -9.77
C ASP A 211 -1.03 5.24 -8.46
N THR A 212 -2.20 4.61 -8.50
CA THR A 212 -3.03 4.37 -7.31
C THR A 212 -3.49 2.91 -7.25
N LEU A 213 -3.16 2.21 -6.17
CA LEU A 213 -3.43 0.78 -5.98
C LEU A 213 -4.25 0.55 -4.71
N PHE A 214 -5.28 -0.29 -4.80
CA PHE A 214 -6.07 -0.77 -3.67
C PHE A 214 -6.12 -2.29 -3.69
N GLY A 215 -5.62 -2.96 -2.64
CA GLY A 215 -5.73 -4.41 -2.47
C GLY A 215 -7.18 -4.80 -2.23
N GLY A 216 -7.72 -4.44 -1.06
CA GLY A 216 -9.10 -4.68 -0.69
C GLY A 216 -9.21 -5.64 0.50
N GLU A 217 -10.05 -6.66 0.39
CA GLU A 217 -10.16 -7.70 1.42
C GLU A 217 -9.31 -8.91 1.01
N GLY A 218 -8.45 -9.39 1.90
CA GLY A 218 -7.59 -10.55 1.74
C GLY A 218 -6.12 -10.16 1.73
N ASN A 219 -5.23 -11.14 1.56
CA ASN A 219 -3.79 -10.90 1.66
C ASN A 219 -3.24 -10.56 0.27
N ASP A 220 -2.90 -9.31 0.03
CA ASP A 220 -2.60 -8.76 -1.29
C ASP A 220 -1.12 -8.42 -1.48
N TYR A 221 -0.72 -8.33 -2.75
CA TYR A 221 0.62 -7.91 -3.17
C TYR A 221 0.52 -6.70 -4.09
N LEU A 222 0.99 -5.55 -3.63
CA LEU A 222 0.92 -4.28 -4.37
C LEU A 222 2.33 -3.78 -4.69
N TYR A 223 2.56 -3.47 -5.96
CA TYR A 223 3.83 -2.93 -6.47
C TYR A 223 3.57 -1.65 -7.28
N GLY A 224 4.02 -0.50 -6.77
CA GLY A 224 3.89 0.80 -7.44
C GLY A 224 4.80 0.88 -8.65
N GLY A 225 6.10 0.77 -8.42
CA GLY A 225 7.14 0.67 -9.43
C GLY A 225 8.02 1.90 -9.46
N GLY A 226 7.70 2.91 -10.26
CA GLY A 226 8.45 4.17 -10.18
C GLY A 226 7.60 5.36 -10.59
N GLY A 227 7.66 6.43 -9.83
CA GLY A 227 6.69 7.51 -9.85
C GLY A 227 6.26 7.81 -8.42
N ASP A 228 5.47 8.85 -8.22
CA ASP A 228 4.93 9.15 -6.88
C ASP A 228 3.61 8.36 -6.72
N ASP A 229 3.65 7.21 -6.06
CA ASP A 229 2.60 6.21 -5.99
C ASP A 229 1.77 6.28 -4.69
N SER A 230 0.51 5.84 -4.75
CA SER A 230 -0.34 5.63 -3.58
C SER A 230 -0.84 4.19 -3.50
N LEU A 231 -0.43 3.47 -2.45
CA LEU A 231 -0.77 2.07 -2.22
C LEU A 231 -1.59 1.93 -0.93
N ASN A 232 -2.68 1.17 -0.99
CA ASN A 232 -3.51 0.82 0.16
C ASN A 232 -3.78 -0.69 0.15
N GLY A 233 -3.31 -1.41 1.17
CA GLY A 233 -3.51 -2.86 1.34
C GLY A 233 -4.97 -3.18 1.61
N GLY A 234 -5.49 -2.70 2.73
CA GLY A 234 -6.89 -2.86 3.12
C GLY A 234 -7.03 -3.79 4.32
N ASP A 235 -7.87 -4.81 4.20
CA ASP A 235 -8.09 -5.80 5.25
C ASP A 235 -7.29 -7.06 4.91
N GLY A 236 -6.25 -7.43 5.67
CA GLY A 236 -5.46 -8.62 5.36
C GLY A 236 -4.05 -8.54 5.89
N ALA A 237 -3.23 -9.55 5.59
CA ALA A 237 -1.79 -9.44 5.78
C ALA A 237 -1.17 -9.16 4.40
N ASP A 238 -0.91 -7.89 4.13
CA ASP A 238 -0.56 -7.36 2.82
C ASP A 238 0.94 -7.11 2.67
N VAL A 239 1.39 -7.11 1.42
CA VAL A 239 2.76 -6.75 1.04
C VAL A 239 2.74 -5.61 0.05
N LEU A 240 3.19 -4.44 0.47
CA LEU A 240 3.22 -3.22 -0.34
C LEU A 240 4.68 -2.88 -0.65
N SER A 241 4.99 -2.66 -1.93
CA SER A 241 6.30 -2.18 -2.38
C SER A 241 6.13 -0.98 -3.30
N ALA A 242 6.57 0.17 -2.82
CA ALA A 242 6.38 1.46 -3.48
C ALA A 242 7.28 1.58 -4.71
N GLY A 243 8.59 1.48 -4.51
CA GLY A 243 9.58 1.63 -5.57
C GLY A 243 10.27 2.99 -5.51
N LEU A 244 10.50 3.62 -6.67
CA LEU A 244 11.21 4.90 -6.74
C LEU A 244 10.21 6.05 -6.81
N GLY A 245 10.39 7.12 -6.03
CA GLY A 245 9.52 8.29 -6.07
C GLY A 245 9.10 8.70 -4.67
N ASN A 246 8.21 9.67 -4.51
CA ASN A 246 7.68 10.03 -3.19
C ASN A 246 6.31 9.38 -3.03
N ASP A 247 6.29 8.29 -2.28
CA ASP A 247 5.19 7.36 -2.22
C ASP A 247 4.41 7.47 -0.91
N SER A 248 3.17 6.97 -0.94
CA SER A 248 2.29 6.90 0.23
C SER A 248 1.69 5.51 0.37
N LEU A 249 2.08 4.79 1.42
CA LEU A 249 1.70 3.40 1.69
C LEU A 249 0.83 3.32 2.94
N TYR A 250 -0.27 2.60 2.84
CA TYR A 250 -1.18 2.31 3.95
C TYR A 250 -1.43 0.80 4.00
N GLY A 251 -1.00 0.12 5.07
CA GLY A 251 -1.26 -1.30 5.30
C GLY A 251 -2.75 -1.54 5.52
N GLY A 252 -3.27 -1.06 6.64
CA GLY A 252 -4.69 -1.13 6.96
C GLY A 252 -4.93 -1.95 8.22
N THR A 253 -5.67 -3.05 8.13
CA THR A 253 -5.84 -3.97 9.26
C THR A 253 -5.16 -5.29 8.95
N GLY A 254 -4.44 -5.83 9.92
CA GLY A 254 -3.73 -7.10 9.80
C GLY A 254 -2.23 -6.87 9.70
N ALA A 255 -1.44 -7.94 9.82
CA ALA A 255 0.01 -7.81 9.95
C ALA A 255 0.66 -7.59 8.58
N ASP A 256 0.98 -6.33 8.27
CA ASP A 256 1.40 -5.88 6.96
C ASP A 256 2.92 -5.74 6.82
N SER A 257 3.40 -5.76 5.58
CA SER A 257 4.80 -5.52 5.24
C SER A 257 4.93 -4.43 4.17
N LEU A 258 5.41 -3.26 4.58
CA LEU A 258 5.54 -2.07 3.75
C LEU A 258 7.02 -1.83 3.44
N TYR A 259 7.33 -1.77 2.14
CA TYR A 259 8.68 -1.57 1.62
C TYR A 259 8.69 -0.34 0.72
N SER A 260 9.43 0.67 1.14
CA SER A 260 9.80 1.80 0.30
C SER A 260 11.25 1.66 -0.21
N SER A 261 11.66 2.51 -1.14
CA SER A 261 13.05 2.57 -1.65
C SER A 261 13.64 3.98 -1.61
N ASP A 262 13.74 4.66 -2.75
CA ASP A 262 14.37 5.98 -2.84
C ASP A 262 13.26 7.01 -3.02
N GLY A 263 13.15 7.97 -2.11
CA GLY A 263 11.97 8.83 -2.06
C GLY A 263 11.89 9.67 -0.80
N ASN A 264 10.92 10.59 -0.71
CA ASN A 264 10.48 11.04 0.61
C ASN A 264 9.11 10.43 0.84
N ASP A 265 9.09 9.30 1.51
CA ASP A 265 7.96 8.40 1.56
C ASP A 265 7.19 8.53 2.87
N SER A 266 5.91 8.17 2.83
CA SER A 266 5.04 8.11 4.00
C SER A 266 4.41 6.73 4.13
N LEU A 267 4.78 5.99 5.17
CA LEU A 267 4.33 4.62 5.42
C LEU A 267 3.48 4.59 6.69
N TYR A 268 2.30 3.98 6.60
CA TYR A 268 1.37 3.78 7.71
C TYR A 268 1.05 2.28 7.80
N GLY A 269 1.46 1.62 8.88
CA GLY A 269 1.14 0.21 9.16
C GLY A 269 -0.36 0.03 9.37
N GLY A 270 -0.86 0.56 10.49
CA GLY A 270 -2.28 0.58 10.80
C GLY A 270 -2.58 -0.16 12.10
N ASP A 271 -3.44 -1.18 12.03
CA ASP A 271 -3.76 -2.05 13.14
C ASP A 271 -3.00 -3.39 13.00
N ASP A 272 -2.65 -4.01 14.14
CA ASP A 272 -1.86 -5.25 14.25
C ASP A 272 -0.34 -5.03 14.07
N ALA A 273 0.45 -6.10 14.11
CA ALA A 273 1.91 -6.01 14.17
C ALA A 273 2.52 -5.90 12.78
N ASP A 274 3.06 -4.73 12.46
CA ASP A 274 3.51 -4.37 11.11
C ASP A 274 5.03 -4.33 10.96
N TYR A 275 5.48 -4.49 9.73
CA TYR A 275 6.87 -4.33 9.33
C TYR A 275 7.02 -3.23 8.28
N LEU A 276 7.67 -2.12 8.64
CA LEU A 276 7.89 -0.96 7.78
C LEU A 276 9.39 -0.77 7.56
N THR A 277 9.82 -0.69 6.32
CA THR A 277 11.23 -0.40 5.98
C THR A 277 11.36 0.53 4.79
N ASP A 278 12.39 1.36 4.86
CA ASP A 278 12.81 2.28 3.81
C ASP A 278 14.34 2.12 3.51
N ASP A 279 14.87 2.79 2.47
CA ASP A 279 16.31 2.88 2.16
C ASP A 279 16.83 4.33 2.15
N ARG A 280 16.24 5.25 1.38
CA ARG A 280 16.76 6.61 1.22
C ARG A 280 15.68 7.67 1.16
N GLY A 281 15.95 8.73 1.93
CA GLY A 281 15.36 10.05 1.81
C GLY A 281 14.74 10.49 3.12
N LEU A 282 13.91 11.53 3.09
CA LEU A 282 13.35 12.10 4.33
C LEU A 282 11.99 11.47 4.58
N ASN A 283 11.99 10.30 5.22
CA ASN A 283 10.80 9.47 5.31
C ASN A 283 10.04 9.63 6.62
N GLN A 284 8.75 9.31 6.57
CA GLN A 284 7.88 9.24 7.73
C GLN A 284 7.27 7.85 7.83
N LEU A 285 7.56 7.14 8.92
CA LEU A 285 7.04 5.80 9.19
C LEU A 285 6.17 5.86 10.46
N PHE A 286 4.95 5.35 10.36
CA PHE A 286 3.98 5.25 11.44
C PHE A 286 3.55 3.78 11.60
N GLY A 287 3.89 3.14 12.73
CA GLY A 287 3.47 1.77 13.04
C GLY A 287 1.97 1.69 13.24
N GLY A 288 1.48 2.40 14.26
CA GLY A 288 0.06 2.49 14.57
C GLY A 288 -0.27 1.75 15.85
N ALA A 289 -1.17 0.77 15.78
CA ALA A 289 -1.55 -0.04 16.93
C ALA A 289 -1.06 -1.47 16.74
N GLY A 290 -0.09 -1.92 17.51
CA GLY A 290 0.56 -3.17 17.19
C GLY A 290 1.83 -3.38 17.99
N ASN A 291 2.60 -4.40 17.63
CA ASN A 291 3.99 -4.46 18.07
C ASN A 291 4.83 -4.38 16.80
N ASP A 292 5.19 -3.17 16.44
CA ASP A 292 5.65 -2.84 15.09
C ASP A 292 7.16 -2.85 14.99
N SER A 293 7.66 -3.03 13.77
CA SER A 293 9.09 -3.00 13.45
C SER A 293 9.34 -1.99 12.34
N LEU A 294 9.97 -0.86 12.67
CA LEU A 294 10.21 0.27 11.77
C LEU A 294 11.72 0.45 11.50
N THR A 295 12.09 0.69 10.25
CA THR A 295 13.48 0.99 9.84
C THR A 295 13.53 2.14 8.83
N GLY A 296 14.12 3.28 9.21
CA GLY A 296 14.25 4.47 8.35
C GLY A 296 15.34 4.36 7.28
N GLY A 297 16.47 3.75 7.63
CA GLY A 297 17.51 3.42 6.67
C GLY A 297 18.58 4.51 6.56
N ARG A 298 18.47 5.42 5.60
CA ARG A 298 19.41 6.52 5.40
C ARG A 298 18.67 7.83 5.24
N ASP A 299 19.40 8.87 5.64
CA ASP A 299 18.97 10.27 5.62
C ASP A 299 18.19 10.55 6.91
N ASN A 300 17.54 11.71 7.05
CA ASN A 300 16.98 12.10 8.33
C ASN A 300 15.50 11.68 8.38
N ASP A 301 15.22 10.57 9.06
CA ASP A 301 13.90 9.96 9.09
C ASP A 301 13.10 10.32 10.35
N GLN A 302 11.78 10.18 10.26
CA GLN A 302 10.86 10.26 11.40
C GLN A 302 10.11 8.95 11.56
N LEU A 303 10.29 8.29 12.71
CA LEU A 303 9.67 7.00 13.02
C LEU A 303 8.78 7.15 14.26
N PHE A 304 7.55 6.68 14.17
CA PHE A 304 6.56 6.70 15.25
C PHE A 304 6.01 5.28 15.44
N GLY A 305 6.24 4.66 16.60
CA GLY A 305 5.73 3.33 16.94
C GLY A 305 4.23 3.35 17.12
N GLY A 306 3.75 4.10 18.11
CA GLY A 306 2.33 4.31 18.36
C GLY A 306 1.90 3.63 19.65
N THR A 307 1.07 2.60 19.59
CA THR A 307 0.67 1.84 20.77
C THR A 307 1.09 0.39 20.65
N GLY A 308 1.58 -0.18 21.75
CA GLY A 308 2.08 -1.54 21.88
C GLY A 308 3.61 -1.54 21.92
N ALA A 309 4.24 -2.71 21.92
CA ALA A 309 5.67 -2.83 22.19
C ALA A 309 6.47 -2.85 20.89
N ASP A 310 7.00 -1.70 20.51
CA ASP A 310 7.55 -1.43 19.18
C ASP A 310 9.08 -1.54 19.14
N ALA A 311 9.61 -1.71 17.92
CA ALA A 311 11.04 -1.75 17.63
C ALA A 311 11.37 -0.77 16.48
N LEU A 312 12.03 0.33 16.82
CA LEU A 312 12.38 1.41 15.89
C LEU A 312 13.90 1.46 15.68
N TYR A 313 14.31 1.57 14.42
CA TYR A 313 15.71 1.73 14.01
C TYR A 313 15.84 2.90 13.03
N GLY A 314 16.46 4.01 13.45
CA GLY A 314 16.66 5.21 12.61
C GLY A 314 17.57 4.90 11.43
N GLY A 315 18.82 4.59 11.73
CA GLY A 315 19.76 4.05 10.76
C GLY A 315 21.00 4.91 10.62
N ARG A 316 21.07 5.72 9.59
CA ARG A 316 22.18 6.64 9.37
C ARG A 316 21.62 8.04 9.25
N TYR A 317 22.43 9.00 9.70
CA TYR A 317 22.17 10.43 9.71
C TYR A 317 21.41 10.86 10.97
N HIS A 318 20.47 11.80 10.87
CA HIS A 318 19.88 12.44 12.05
C HIS A 318 18.42 12.10 12.13
N ASP A 319 18.10 11.08 12.93
CA ASP A 319 16.78 10.49 12.97
C ASP A 319 15.98 10.97 14.19
N GLN A 320 14.66 11.01 14.05
CA GLN A 320 13.72 11.23 15.13
C GLN A 320 12.87 9.97 15.33
N LEU A 321 12.95 9.37 16.51
CA LEU A 321 12.22 8.16 16.88
C LEU A 321 11.32 8.45 18.08
N ASP A 322 10.07 8.06 18.01
CA ASP A 322 9.08 8.15 19.09
C ASP A 322 8.40 6.77 19.27
N GLY A 323 8.61 6.12 20.42
CA GLY A 323 8.05 4.81 20.73
C GLY A 323 6.54 4.89 20.94
N GLY A 324 6.11 5.77 21.85
CA GLY A 324 4.70 6.02 22.12
C GLY A 324 4.27 5.32 23.40
N ASP A 325 3.18 4.56 23.36
CA ASP A 325 2.68 3.81 24.53
C ASP A 325 3.10 2.33 24.43
N GLY A 326 3.96 1.84 25.31
CA GLY A 326 4.35 0.43 25.36
C GLY A 326 5.75 0.23 25.92
N ASP A 327 6.24 -1.01 25.93
CA ASP A 327 7.64 -1.27 26.33
C ASP A 327 8.51 -1.33 25.06
N ASP A 328 9.04 -0.18 24.65
CA ASP A 328 9.60 0.02 23.31
C ASP A 328 11.12 -0.19 23.23
N ARG A 329 11.62 -0.40 22.00
CA ARG A 329 13.05 -0.49 21.69
C ARG A 329 13.41 0.48 20.59
N LEU A 330 14.15 1.54 20.93
CA LEU A 330 14.60 2.56 20.01
C LEU A 330 16.12 2.50 19.84
N TYR A 331 16.55 2.47 18.59
CA TYR A 331 17.96 2.52 18.19
C TYR A 331 18.15 3.67 17.20
N GLY A 332 18.85 4.73 17.60
CA GLY A 332 19.11 5.91 16.77
C GLY A 332 19.92 5.53 15.53
N GLY A 333 21.09 4.92 15.75
CA GLY A 333 21.94 4.53 14.63
C GLY A 333 23.24 5.31 14.63
N ALA A 334 23.66 5.75 13.45
CA ALA A 334 24.82 6.63 13.32
C ALA A 334 24.38 8.05 13.03
N GLY A 335 24.91 8.99 13.79
CA GLY A 335 24.63 10.41 13.66
C GLY A 335 24.02 10.93 14.94
N ALA A 336 23.35 12.08 14.86
CA ALA A 336 22.85 12.77 16.05
C ALA A 336 21.33 12.66 16.05
N ASP A 337 20.83 11.77 16.91
CA ASP A 337 19.45 11.31 16.87
C ASP A 337 18.65 11.85 18.06
N SER A 338 17.32 11.91 17.91
CA SER A 338 16.38 12.23 18.99
C SER A 338 15.45 11.06 19.22
N LEU A 339 15.52 10.45 20.40
CA LEU A 339 14.76 9.26 20.77
C LEU A 339 13.83 9.61 21.93
N PHE A 340 12.54 9.31 21.79
CA PHE A 340 11.50 9.48 22.79
C PHE A 340 10.89 8.11 23.08
N GLY A 341 11.03 7.59 24.32
CA GLY A 341 10.44 6.31 24.72
C GLY A 341 8.92 6.42 24.81
N GLY A 342 8.46 7.29 25.70
CA GLY A 342 7.04 7.59 25.87
C GLY A 342 6.50 7.00 27.17
N SER A 343 5.43 6.23 27.12
CA SER A 343 4.86 5.55 28.29
C SER A 343 5.26 4.08 28.31
N GLY A 344 5.90 3.60 29.36
CA GLY A 344 6.22 2.18 29.54
C GLY A 344 7.65 1.99 29.99
N ASN A 345 8.20 0.79 29.83
CA ASN A 345 9.59 0.52 30.21
C ASN A 345 10.44 0.40 28.96
N ASP A 346 11.04 1.50 28.56
CA ASP A 346 11.64 1.62 27.25
C ASP A 346 13.13 1.29 27.26
N PHE A 347 13.63 0.88 26.11
CA PHE A 347 15.05 0.75 25.85
C PHE A 347 15.44 1.72 24.73
N LEU A 348 16.23 2.74 25.07
CA LEU A 348 16.73 3.72 24.12
C LEU A 348 18.24 3.55 23.98
N SER A 349 18.73 3.47 22.74
CA SER A 349 20.15 3.56 22.45
C SER A 349 20.45 4.52 21.32
N GLY A 350 21.32 5.50 21.56
CA GLY A 350 21.86 6.37 20.51
C GLY A 350 22.87 5.66 19.60
N ASN A 351 23.35 4.46 19.97
CA ASN A 351 24.17 3.64 19.09
C ASN A 351 23.34 2.98 17.99
N GLY A 352 24.03 2.59 16.92
CA GLY A 352 23.58 1.50 16.08
C GLY A 352 23.33 0.22 16.89
N GLY A 353 22.13 -0.33 16.74
CA GLY A 353 21.93 -1.78 16.78
C GLY A 353 22.84 -2.51 15.77
N TYR A 354 22.57 -3.80 15.52
CA TYR A 354 23.44 -4.78 14.83
C TYR A 354 24.16 -4.36 13.51
N TYR A 355 23.87 -3.18 12.92
CA TYR A 355 24.29 -2.78 11.58
C TYR A 355 25.21 -1.54 11.43
N VAL A 356 25.54 -0.76 12.47
CA VAL A 356 26.46 0.40 12.29
C VAL A 356 27.46 0.53 13.43
N VAL A 357 28.73 0.77 13.06
CA VAL A 357 29.83 1.08 13.97
C VAL A 357 30.57 2.28 13.41
N ASN A 358 30.78 3.29 14.24
CA ASN A 358 31.65 4.47 14.06
C ASN A 358 31.02 5.69 13.36
N SER A 359 30.07 6.37 13.99
CA SER A 359 30.01 7.85 14.00
C SER A 359 28.84 8.34 14.86
N ASP A 360 28.85 8.01 16.14
CA ASP A 360 27.77 8.46 17.02
C ASP A 360 27.92 9.97 17.24
N GLY A 361 26.82 10.69 17.06
CA GLY A 361 26.72 12.14 17.07
C GLY A 361 26.49 12.66 18.49
N LEU A 362 25.61 13.65 18.61
CA LEU A 362 25.12 14.11 19.91
C LEU A 362 23.68 13.66 20.00
N ASN A 363 23.42 12.59 20.75
CA ASN A 363 22.08 12.02 20.82
C ASN A 363 21.28 12.66 21.95
N HIS A 364 19.98 12.87 21.73
CA HIS A 364 19.04 13.29 22.76
C HIS A 364 18.08 12.14 23.04
N LEU A 365 18.16 11.56 24.24
CA LEU A 365 17.33 10.43 24.65
C LEU A 365 16.38 10.90 25.77
N TYR A 366 15.09 10.72 25.54
CA TYR A 366 14.01 11.04 26.48
C TYR A 366 13.31 9.74 26.86
N GLY A 367 13.51 9.26 28.10
CA GLY A 367 12.87 8.02 28.59
C GLY A 367 11.35 8.15 28.58
N GLY A 368 10.83 9.04 29.43
CA GLY A 368 9.41 9.32 29.51
C GLY A 368 8.84 8.90 30.86
N ALA A 369 7.79 8.08 30.86
CA ALA A 369 7.15 7.57 32.06
C ALA A 369 7.33 6.06 32.17
N GLY A 370 7.77 5.56 33.33
CA GLY A 370 8.05 4.15 33.57
C GLY A 370 9.53 3.91 33.84
N ALA A 371 10.00 2.66 33.76
CA ALA A 371 11.37 2.32 34.15
C ALA A 371 12.27 2.06 32.93
N ASP A 372 12.89 3.11 32.45
CA ASP A 372 13.59 3.16 31.16
C ASP A 372 15.05 2.78 31.26
N THR A 373 15.61 2.32 30.16
CA THR A 373 17.04 2.06 30.01
C THR A 373 17.59 2.89 28.86
N LEU A 374 18.43 3.86 29.17
CA LEU A 374 19.08 4.72 28.20
C LEU A 374 20.55 4.35 28.03
N THR A 375 21.02 4.33 26.79
CA THR A 375 22.43 4.13 26.44
C THR A 375 22.81 5.13 25.34
N GLY A 376 23.46 6.23 25.70
CA GLY A 376 23.80 7.32 24.77
C GLY A 376 24.67 6.87 23.59
N GLY A 377 25.62 5.97 23.85
CA GLY A 377 26.64 5.55 22.89
C GLY A 377 27.99 6.23 23.03
N GLU A 378 28.79 6.21 21.95
CA GLU A 378 29.94 7.11 21.87
C GLU A 378 29.46 8.55 21.60
N GLY A 379 30.30 9.54 21.87
CA GLY A 379 29.95 10.93 21.59
C GLY A 379 29.48 11.67 22.84
N ARG A 380 28.81 12.80 22.66
CA ARG A 380 28.32 13.64 23.77
C ARG A 380 26.81 13.55 23.77
N ASP A 381 26.23 12.88 24.73
CA ASP A 381 24.79 12.64 24.73
C ASP A 381 24.05 13.46 25.79
N ILE A 382 22.79 13.75 25.49
CA ILE A 382 21.84 14.39 26.41
C ILE A 382 20.82 13.33 26.80
N LEU A 383 20.74 13.05 28.10
CA LEU A 383 19.88 12.04 28.68
C LEU A 383 18.85 12.74 29.56
N ASP A 384 17.61 12.78 29.08
CA ASP A 384 16.44 13.22 29.82
C ASP A 384 15.64 11.97 30.24
N LEU A 385 15.39 11.87 31.54
CA LEU A 385 14.66 10.74 32.12
C LEU A 385 13.19 11.11 32.41
N GLY A 386 12.78 12.31 32.02
CA GLY A 386 11.42 12.79 32.20
C GLY A 386 11.12 13.24 33.64
N ALA A 387 10.15 14.12 33.78
CA ALA A 387 9.59 14.54 35.08
C ALA A 387 8.47 13.60 35.58
N GLY A 388 8.32 12.41 34.96
CA GLY A 388 7.13 11.56 35.02
C GLY A 388 6.93 10.80 36.33
N ASP A 389 8.00 10.51 37.07
CA ASP A 389 7.91 9.63 38.23
C ASP A 389 7.90 10.43 39.53
N GLN A 390 6.69 10.70 40.02
CA GLN A 390 6.38 11.42 41.26
C GLN A 390 7.36 11.12 42.43
N ALA A 391 7.93 12.18 43.00
CA ALA A 391 8.64 12.31 44.28
C ALA A 391 9.95 11.52 44.52
N GLU A 392 10.14 10.30 44.01
CA GLU A 392 11.36 9.51 44.26
C GLU A 392 11.67 8.57 43.09
N ASP A 393 12.58 8.98 42.20
CA ASP A 393 13.15 8.14 41.14
C ASP A 393 14.62 7.78 41.49
N VAL A 394 15.09 6.63 41.00
CA VAL A 394 16.45 6.13 41.22
C VAL A 394 17.06 5.78 39.87
N ILE A 395 18.10 6.52 39.52
CA ILE A 395 18.83 6.36 38.28
C ILE A 395 20.05 5.47 38.53
N LEU A 396 20.06 4.28 37.93
CA LEU A 396 21.20 3.38 37.99
C LEU A 396 22.16 3.72 36.86
N VAL A 397 23.37 4.21 37.18
CA VAL A 397 24.34 4.61 36.15
C VAL A 397 25.51 3.62 36.08
N ASN A 398 25.79 3.13 34.88
CA ASN A 398 26.89 2.20 34.57
C ASN A 398 26.84 0.88 35.36
N ASP A 399 25.68 0.53 35.91
CA ASP A 399 25.47 -0.76 36.61
C ASP A 399 24.74 -1.76 35.71
N ALA A 400 25.07 -3.04 35.89
CA ALA A 400 24.39 -4.12 35.20
C ALA A 400 22.97 -4.26 35.74
N ALA A 401 21.98 -4.35 34.84
CA ALA A 401 20.54 -4.43 35.09
C ALA A 401 20.04 -5.43 36.17
N ALA A 402 20.92 -6.25 36.74
CA ALA A 402 20.63 -7.30 37.70
C ALA A 402 20.27 -6.81 39.12
N SER A 403 20.27 -5.50 39.39
CA SER A 403 19.92 -4.93 40.72
C SER A 403 18.66 -4.05 40.72
N ARG A 404 17.77 -4.17 39.72
CA ARG A 404 16.45 -3.51 39.78
C ARG A 404 15.56 -4.22 40.81
N THR A 405 15.26 -3.56 41.91
CA THR A 405 14.34 -4.04 42.97
C THR A 405 13.02 -3.26 43.02
N ASP A 406 12.90 -2.19 42.24
CA ASP A 406 11.72 -1.33 42.08
C ASP A 406 11.50 -1.13 40.58
N ALA A 407 10.23 -1.19 40.16
CA ALA A 407 9.79 -1.19 38.77
C ALA A 407 9.61 0.24 38.21
N ARG A 408 10.25 1.22 38.84
CA ARG A 408 10.14 2.67 38.60
C ARG A 408 11.51 3.34 38.65
N MET A 409 12.55 2.61 38.28
CA MET A 409 13.94 3.07 38.42
C MET A 409 14.59 3.09 37.07
N ASP A 410 14.90 4.27 36.55
CA ASP A 410 15.62 4.41 35.29
C ASP A 410 17.07 3.92 35.37
N ALA A 411 17.64 3.58 34.23
CA ALA A 411 19.01 3.11 34.13
C ALA A 411 19.74 3.74 32.95
N VAL A 412 20.90 4.34 33.20
CA VAL A 412 21.82 4.84 32.17
C VAL A 412 23.05 3.95 32.12
N ARG A 413 23.33 3.25 31.02
CA ARG A 413 24.34 2.17 31.02
C ARG A 413 25.77 2.57 30.68
N ASN A 414 26.00 3.74 30.09
CA ASN A 414 27.31 4.11 29.55
C ASN A 414 27.69 5.59 29.74
N PHE A 415 27.17 6.24 30.79
CA PHE A 415 27.43 7.66 31.03
C PHE A 415 28.93 7.95 31.22
N GLU A 416 29.46 8.90 30.46
CA GLU A 416 30.82 9.42 30.52
C GLU A 416 30.87 10.85 31.09
N HIS A 417 31.42 10.98 32.29
CA HIS A 417 31.62 12.28 32.95
C HIS A 417 32.40 13.28 32.08
N GLY A 418 31.90 14.52 32.00
CA GLY A 418 32.49 15.62 31.23
C GLY A 418 32.31 15.50 29.71
N ILE A 419 31.54 14.49 29.27
CA ILE A 419 31.20 14.22 27.88
C ILE A 419 29.69 14.23 27.74
N ASP A 420 29.00 13.43 28.54
CA ASP A 420 27.53 13.32 28.58
C ASP A 420 26.89 14.28 29.57
N TYR A 421 25.60 14.55 29.37
CA TYR A 421 24.81 15.45 30.18
C TYR A 421 23.48 14.81 30.56
N PHE A 422 23.09 14.99 31.81
CA PHE A 422 21.71 14.83 32.23
C PHE A 422 20.95 16.15 32.00
N ASP A 423 19.81 16.10 31.33
CA ASP A 423 18.93 17.26 31.14
C ASP A 423 17.78 17.25 32.15
N PHE A 424 17.64 18.35 32.90
CA PHE A 424 16.57 18.55 33.86
C PHE A 424 15.71 19.79 33.56
N TYR A 425 15.76 20.31 32.33
CA TYR A 425 15.03 21.52 31.94
C TYR A 425 13.52 21.41 32.22
N ALA A 426 12.94 20.22 32.06
CA ALA A 426 11.53 19.95 32.36
C ALA A 426 11.16 20.18 33.83
N LEU A 427 12.10 20.02 34.77
CA LEU A 427 11.90 20.34 36.19
C LEU A 427 11.87 21.85 36.46
N ASP A 428 12.67 22.65 35.75
CA ASP A 428 12.67 24.13 35.89
C ASP A 428 11.33 24.73 35.39
N ALA A 429 10.83 24.22 34.26
CA ALA A 429 9.60 24.69 33.64
C ALA A 429 8.34 24.47 34.50
N ASN A 430 8.33 23.43 35.35
CA ASN A 430 7.20 23.07 36.20
C ASN A 430 7.19 23.77 37.57
N THR A 431 8.09 24.73 37.79
CA THR A 431 8.12 25.50 39.03
C THR A 431 7.26 26.75 39.02
N ALA A 432 6.98 27.27 40.22
CA ALA A 432 6.33 28.56 40.38
C ALA A 432 7.18 29.75 39.84
N LEU A 433 8.49 29.56 39.60
CA LEU A 433 9.43 30.58 39.13
C LEU A 433 10.45 30.02 38.12
N PRO A 434 10.03 29.71 36.87
CA PRO A 434 10.92 29.17 35.84
C PRO A 434 12.12 30.09 35.56
N GLY A 435 13.30 29.51 35.35
CA GLY A 435 14.55 30.22 35.06
C GLY A 435 15.24 30.86 36.26
N ASN A 436 14.70 30.65 37.47
CA ASN A 436 15.26 31.16 38.72
C ASN A 436 15.77 30.05 39.65
N GLN A 437 15.70 28.79 39.21
CA GLN A 437 16.30 27.68 39.93
C GLN A 437 17.82 27.85 40.05
N ARG A 438 18.34 27.64 41.27
CA ARG A 438 19.79 27.64 41.52
C ARG A 438 20.26 26.22 41.76
N PHE A 439 21.12 25.71 40.87
CA PHE A 439 21.89 24.51 41.16
C PHE A 439 22.94 24.82 42.23
N ALA A 440 22.70 24.39 43.47
CA ALA A 440 23.59 24.64 44.60
C ALA A 440 24.56 23.46 44.78
N TRP A 441 25.72 23.52 44.10
CA TRP A 441 26.71 22.45 44.19
C TRP A 441 27.39 22.44 45.58
N GLY A 442 27.19 21.39 46.38
CA GLY A 442 27.86 21.15 47.66
C GLY A 442 27.07 21.61 48.88
N ASP A 443 25.83 22.04 48.68
CA ASP A 443 24.91 22.40 49.76
C ASP A 443 24.04 21.20 50.14
N THR A 444 24.08 20.83 51.42
CA THR A 444 23.23 19.76 51.98
C THR A 444 21.94 20.29 52.58
N THR A 445 21.76 21.62 52.55
CA THR A 445 20.57 22.29 53.04
C THR A 445 19.63 22.61 51.89
N ALA A 446 18.35 22.30 52.07
CA ALA A 446 17.31 22.62 51.11
C ALA A 446 17.28 24.13 50.88
N THR A 447 17.36 24.53 49.62
CA THR A 447 17.25 25.93 49.20
C THR A 447 15.90 26.12 48.53
N ALA A 448 15.15 27.15 48.96
CA ALA A 448 13.86 27.47 48.37
C ALA A 448 13.99 27.67 46.85
N ASN A 449 13.20 26.96 46.04
CA ASN A 449 13.25 26.99 44.57
C ASN A 449 14.63 26.60 44.01
N GLY A 450 15.23 25.53 44.50
CA GLY A 450 16.57 25.10 44.09
C GLY A 450 16.68 23.60 43.86
N ILE A 451 17.68 23.21 43.06
CA ILE A 451 18.17 21.83 43.01
C ILE A 451 19.45 21.79 43.85
N TRP A 452 19.50 20.88 44.83
CA TRP A 452 20.68 20.61 45.63
C TRP A 452 21.02 19.13 45.56
N TYR A 453 22.24 18.78 45.95
CA TYR A 453 22.64 17.38 46.02
C TYR A 453 23.22 17.04 47.38
N ARG A 454 23.04 15.79 47.78
CA ARG A 454 23.72 15.18 48.92
C ARG A 454 24.45 13.93 48.46
N ALA A 455 25.75 13.86 48.75
CA ALA A 455 26.46 12.59 48.64
C ALA A 455 26.00 11.67 49.78
N SER A 456 25.53 10.46 49.45
CA SER A 456 25.11 9.45 50.42
C SER A 456 25.84 8.13 50.15
N GLY A 457 27.01 7.95 50.74
CA GLY A 457 27.85 6.78 50.50
C GLY A 457 28.55 6.85 49.13
N GLN A 458 28.34 5.85 48.26
CA GLN A 458 28.81 5.84 46.87
C GLN A 458 27.80 6.43 45.87
N ASN A 459 26.68 6.95 46.37
CA ASN A 459 25.57 7.44 45.55
C ASN A 459 25.47 8.96 45.63
N LEU A 460 25.05 9.58 44.54
CA LEU A 460 24.65 10.98 44.50
C LEU A 460 23.13 11.05 44.59
N VAL A 461 22.58 11.77 45.57
CA VAL A 461 21.15 12.05 45.61
C VAL A 461 20.95 13.51 45.25
N LEU A 462 20.35 13.78 44.10
CA LEU A 462 19.80 15.09 43.76
C LEU A 462 18.44 15.22 44.43
N SER A 463 18.14 16.40 44.96
CA SER A 463 16.85 16.74 45.52
C SER A 463 16.46 18.11 45.02
N PHE A 464 15.18 18.29 44.73
CA PHE A 464 14.67 19.49 44.10
C PHE A 464 13.44 19.99 44.85
N ASP A 465 13.35 21.31 44.94
CA ASP A 465 12.21 22.08 45.46
C ASP A 465 11.63 22.90 44.32
N THR A 466 10.44 22.51 43.87
CA THR A 466 9.69 23.10 42.76
C THR A 466 8.64 24.11 43.20
N ASP A 467 8.17 24.05 44.45
CA ASP A 467 7.11 24.91 44.98
C ASP A 467 7.60 26.07 45.87
N GLY A 468 8.88 26.03 46.24
CA GLY A 468 9.59 27.08 46.96
C GLY A 468 9.43 27.06 48.47
N ASP A 469 8.94 25.96 49.06
CA ASP A 469 8.74 25.82 50.50
C ASP A 469 10.00 25.42 51.29
N ALA A 470 11.11 25.18 50.59
CA ALA A 470 12.38 24.68 51.12
C ALA A 470 12.32 23.26 51.71
N LEU A 471 11.39 22.44 51.22
CA LEU A 471 11.37 20.99 51.34
C LEU A 471 11.64 20.36 49.96
N ALA A 472 12.13 19.14 49.95
CA ALA A 472 12.26 18.41 48.68
C ALA A 472 10.87 17.97 48.23
N ASP A 473 10.47 18.39 47.04
CA ASP A 473 9.30 17.88 46.33
C ASP A 473 9.60 16.52 45.69
N GLY A 474 10.87 16.31 45.34
CA GLY A 474 11.35 15.00 44.94
C GLY A 474 12.87 14.84 45.05
N SER A 475 13.32 13.61 44.82
CA SER A 475 14.74 13.30 44.78
C SER A 475 15.07 12.20 43.78
N TRP A 476 16.21 12.36 43.11
CA TRP A 476 16.81 11.37 42.23
C TRP A 476 18.06 10.80 42.85
N ARG A 477 18.12 9.48 42.99
CA ARG A 477 19.33 8.80 43.49
C ARG A 477 20.09 8.20 42.32
N ILE A 478 21.24 8.79 42.00
CA ILE A 478 22.20 8.28 41.03
C ILE A 478 23.18 7.32 41.73
N GLU A 479 23.20 6.07 41.29
CA GLU A 479 24.11 5.03 41.78
C GLU A 479 25.13 4.64 40.69
N GLY A 480 26.29 4.11 41.08
CA GLY A 480 27.25 3.49 40.14
C GLY A 480 28.29 4.42 39.50
N ILE A 481 28.22 5.73 39.74
CA ILE A 481 29.29 6.69 39.39
C ILE A 481 29.88 7.37 40.62
N SER A 482 31.21 7.36 40.72
CA SER A 482 31.94 7.98 41.83
C SER A 482 32.30 9.46 41.62
N LEU A 483 32.12 10.00 40.42
CA LEU A 483 32.47 11.37 40.06
C LEU A 483 31.43 11.96 39.10
N LEU A 484 30.62 12.88 39.63
CA LEU A 484 29.79 13.81 38.86
C LEU A 484 30.17 15.23 39.30
N THR A 485 30.09 16.19 38.40
CA THR A 485 30.26 17.62 38.68
C THR A 485 29.05 18.40 38.16
N ARG A 486 29.00 19.71 38.46
CA ARG A 486 27.97 20.59 37.91
C ARG A 486 27.93 20.55 36.38
N ASP A 487 29.05 20.29 35.73
CA ASP A 487 29.16 20.37 34.27
C ASP A 487 28.46 19.19 33.57
N ASP A 488 28.07 18.15 34.31
CA ASP A 488 27.32 16.98 33.81
C ASP A 488 25.80 17.22 33.78
N PHE A 489 25.33 18.42 34.15
CA PHE A 489 23.91 18.73 34.31
C PHE A 489 23.52 19.98 33.53
N ILE A 490 22.45 19.87 32.76
CA ILE A 490 21.81 20.98 32.04
C ILE A 490 20.51 21.35 32.79
N LEU A 491 20.26 22.66 32.88
CA LEU A 491 19.14 23.27 33.60
C LEU A 491 18.41 24.27 32.71
#